data_AF-A0A973BK73-F1
#
_entry.id   AF-A0A973BK73-F1
#
_cell.length_a   1.000
_cell.length_b   1.000
_cell.length_c   1.000
_cell.angle_alpha   90.00
_cell.angle_beta   90.00
_cell.angle_gamma   90.00
#
_symmetry.space_group_name_H-M   'P 1'
#
loop_
_entity.id
_entity.type
_entity.pdbx_description
1 polymer ?
#
loop_
_entity_poly.entity_id
_entity_poly.type
_entity_poly.pdbx_seq_one_letter_code
_entity_poly.pdbx_strand_id
1 'polypeptide(L)'
;MAEQLPAPAAFPAPINGQPDLLIIAGEHSGDEHAALLVADLRAKNPDLKVACLGGVELQAAGAQLLYDLTAVSIVGFVEVVKHFGF
;
A
#
# COMPACT_ATOMS: atom_id res chain seq x y z
N MET A 1 -0.12 -19.03 -18.32
CA MET A 1 0.82 -17.96 -18.71
C MET A 1 0.49 -16.82 -17.79
N ALA A 2 1.31 -16.59 -16.76
CA ALA A 2 1.04 -15.57 -15.75
C ALA A 2 0.96 -14.21 -16.47
N GLU A 3 -0.24 -13.63 -16.53
CA GLU A 3 -0.37 -12.24 -16.92
C GLU A 3 0.33 -11.46 -15.82
N GLN A 4 1.56 -10.99 -16.11
CA GLN A 4 2.25 -10.06 -15.25
C GLN A 4 1.30 -8.89 -15.01
N LEU A 5 0.85 -8.78 -13.76
CA LEU A 5 0.05 -7.66 -13.29
C LEU A 5 0.70 -6.39 -13.82
N PRO A 6 -0.05 -5.49 -14.47
CA PRO A 6 0.53 -4.32 -15.10
C PRO A 6 1.23 -3.51 -14.00
N ALA A 7 2.55 -3.63 -13.93
CA ALA A 7 3.35 -2.78 -13.08
C ALA A 7 3.05 -1.35 -13.55
N PRO A 8 2.65 -0.44 -12.66
CA PRO A 8 2.37 0.93 -13.08
C PRO A 8 3.61 1.48 -13.79
N ALA A 9 3.42 2.08 -14.96
CA ALA A 9 4.52 2.60 -15.77
C ALA A 9 5.37 3.63 -15.01
N ALA A 10 4.76 4.29 -14.02
CA ALA A 10 5.41 5.09 -13.00
C ALA A 10 4.51 5.21 -11.76
N PHE A 11 5.12 5.41 -10.59
CA PHE A 11 4.41 5.88 -9.39
C PHE A 11 4.36 7.42 -9.40
N PRO A 12 3.29 8.04 -8.86
CA PRO A 12 3.31 9.48 -8.64
C PRO A 12 4.47 9.84 -7.71
N ALA A 13 5.11 10.98 -7.96
CA ALA A 13 6.15 11.46 -7.07
C ALA A 13 5.56 11.73 -5.67
N PRO A 14 6.31 11.45 -4.60
CA PRO A 14 5.93 11.85 -3.26
C PRO A 14 5.70 13.36 -3.17
N ILE A 15 4.67 13.79 -2.45
CA ILE A 15 4.37 15.20 -2.19
C ILE A 15 5.60 15.81 -1.51
N ASN A 16 6.10 16.93 -2.05
CA ASN A 16 7.34 17.60 -1.62
C ASN A 16 8.64 16.81 -1.90
N GLY A 17 8.63 15.84 -2.82
CA GLY A 17 9.81 15.22 -3.42
C GLY A 17 10.42 14.04 -2.66
N GLN A 18 10.20 13.92 -1.35
CA GLN A 18 10.62 12.76 -0.56
C GLN A 18 9.68 12.52 0.63
N PRO A 19 9.28 11.26 0.89
CA PRO A 19 8.60 10.89 2.13
C PRO A 19 9.64 10.62 3.23
N ASP A 20 9.26 10.83 4.48
CA ASP A 20 10.05 10.42 5.64
C ASP A 20 9.85 8.93 5.94
N LEU A 21 8.69 8.39 5.53
CA LEU A 21 8.31 7.00 5.71
C LEU A 21 7.55 6.47 4.48
N LEU A 22 7.98 5.31 3.98
CA LEU A 22 7.26 4.53 2.96
C LEU A 22 6.69 3.26 3.59
N ILE A 23 5.39 3.02 3.40
CA ILE A 23 4.71 1.81 3.86
C ILE A 23 4.25 0.99 2.66
N ILE A 24 4.42 -0.33 2.74
CA ILE A 24 3.95 -1.28 1.73
C ILE A 24 3.01 -2.28 2.41
N ALA A 25 1.71 -2.19 2.10
CA ALA A 25 0.67 -3.10 2.56
C ALA A 25 0.12 -3.86 1.36
N GLY A 26 0.40 -5.17 1.32
CA GLY A 26 -0.06 -6.03 0.24
C GLY A 26 -1.54 -6.36 0.34
N GLU A 27 -2.10 -6.45 1.54
CA GLU A 27 -3.47 -6.93 1.76
C GLU A 27 -4.24 -5.95 2.65
N HIS A 28 -5.57 -6.06 2.62
CA HIS A 28 -6.46 -5.18 3.37
C HIS A 28 -6.17 -5.19 4.88
N SER A 29 -5.88 -6.36 5.46
CA SER A 29 -5.55 -6.49 6.89
C SER A 29 -4.28 -5.73 7.28
N GLY A 30 -3.27 -5.73 6.38
CA GLY A 30 -2.03 -4.98 6.57
C GLY A 30 -2.23 -3.47 6.39
N ASP A 31 -3.14 -3.06 5.51
CA ASP A 31 -3.52 -1.65 5.29
C ASP A 31 -4.18 -1.07 6.54
N GLU A 32 -5.15 -1.78 7.13
CA GLU A 32 -5.78 -1.41 8.40
C GLU A 32 -4.76 -1.26 9.54
N HIS A 33 -3.88 -2.25 9.71
CA HIS A 33 -2.88 -2.22 10.79
C HIS A 33 -1.88 -1.08 10.62
N ALA A 34 -1.45 -0.85 9.39
CA ALA A 34 -0.50 0.22 9.09
C ALA A 34 -1.15 1.61 9.20
N ALA A 35 -2.46 1.74 8.91
CA ALA A 35 -3.21 2.98 9.09
C ALA A 35 -3.23 3.41 10.57
N LEU A 36 -3.43 2.47 11.50
CA LEU A 36 -3.36 2.73 12.94
C LEU A 36 -1.97 3.24 13.36
N LEU A 37 -0.91 2.59 12.84
CA LEU A 37 0.47 3.05 13.07
C LEU A 37 0.69 4.47 12.55
N VAL A 38 0.21 4.78 11.34
CA VAL A 38 0.35 6.13 10.77
C VAL A 38 -0.39 7.17 11.59
N ALA A 39 -1.60 6.87 12.04
CA ALA A 39 -2.37 7.76 12.90
C ALA A 39 -1.62 8.09 14.20
N ASP A 40 -1.08 7.08 14.88
CA ASP A 40 -0.31 7.25 16.12
C ASP A 40 1.01 8.01 15.90
N LEU A 41 1.69 7.77 14.78
CA LEU A 41 2.91 8.49 14.42
C LEU A 41 2.63 9.96 14.13
N ARG A 42 1.57 10.26 13.39
CA ARG A 42 1.18 11.63 13.05
C ARG A 42 0.64 12.40 14.25
N ALA A 43 0.02 11.72 15.22
CA ALA A 43 -0.33 12.33 16.50
C ALA A 43 0.90 12.84 17.27
N LYS A 44 2.06 12.17 17.12
CA LYS A 44 3.33 12.57 17.75
C LYS A 44 4.14 13.55 16.89
N ASN A 45 4.06 13.42 15.58
CA ASN A 45 4.74 14.28 14.61
C ASN A 45 3.79 14.63 13.44
N PRO A 46 3.05 15.75 13.54
CA PRO A 46 2.08 16.15 12.51
C PRO A 46 2.68 16.39 11.12
N ASP A 47 3.96 16.76 11.06
CA ASP A 47 4.68 17.06 9.82
C ASP A 47 5.27 15.81 9.13
N LEU A 48 5.08 14.63 9.71
CA LEU A 48 5.57 13.37 9.15
C LEU A 48 4.96 13.11 7.77
N LYS A 49 5.82 13.01 6.75
CA LYS A 49 5.41 12.74 5.37
C LYS A 49 5.42 11.24 5.13
N VAL A 50 4.23 10.66 4.99
CA VAL A 50 4.07 9.23 4.72
C VAL A 50 3.59 9.03 3.30
N ALA A 51 4.26 8.15 2.57
CA ALA A 51 3.77 7.61 1.31
C ALA A 51 3.46 6.12 1.47
N CYS A 52 2.54 5.58 0.66
CA CYS A 52 2.20 4.16 0.73
C CYS A 52 1.93 3.52 -0.62
N LEU A 53 2.25 2.22 -0.69
CA LEU A 53 1.70 1.28 -1.63
C LEU A 53 0.78 0.37 -0.79
N GLY A 54 -0.52 0.61 -0.82
CA GLY A 54 -1.42 0.10 0.22
C GLY A 54 -2.87 0.15 -0.23
N GLY A 55 -3.79 0.51 0.66
CA GLY A 55 -5.21 0.64 0.35
C GLY A 55 -5.79 1.94 0.90
N VAL A 56 -7.12 1.93 1.03
CA VAL A 56 -7.93 3.08 1.44
C VAL A 56 -7.70 3.50 2.90
N GLU A 57 -7.30 2.59 3.78
CA GLU A 57 -7.12 2.88 5.20
C GLU A 57 -5.85 3.70 5.43
N LEU A 58 -4.74 3.35 4.77
CA LEU A 58 -3.53 4.18 4.80
C LEU A 58 -3.77 5.56 4.19
N GLN A 59 -4.56 5.64 3.12
CA GLN A 59 -4.96 6.92 2.54
C GLN A 59 -5.77 7.76 3.54
N ALA A 60 -6.73 7.14 4.25
CA ALA A 60 -7.55 7.81 5.26
C ALA A 60 -6.72 8.29 6.47
N ALA A 61 -5.66 7.56 6.84
CA ALA A 61 -4.71 7.98 7.87
C ALA A 61 -3.81 9.18 7.46
N GLY A 62 -3.91 9.60 6.19
CA GLY A 62 -3.19 10.73 5.62
C GLY A 62 -1.84 10.36 5.01
N ALA A 63 -1.61 9.09 4.69
CA ALA A 63 -0.52 8.71 3.80
C ALA A 63 -0.89 9.03 2.35
N GLN A 64 0.10 9.44 1.56
CA GLN A 64 -0.08 9.57 0.12
C GLN A 64 -0.09 8.19 -0.54
N LEU A 65 -1.25 7.80 -1.08
CA LEU A 65 -1.38 6.58 -1.86
C LEU A 65 -0.66 6.71 -3.21
N LEU A 66 0.42 5.95 -3.38
CA LEU A 66 1.17 5.84 -4.63
C LEU A 66 0.59 4.78 -5.56
N TYR A 67 0.04 3.71 -4.98
CA TYR A 67 -0.61 2.62 -5.71
C TYR A 67 -1.47 1.78 -4.75
N ASP A 68 -2.65 1.34 -5.21
CA ASP A 68 -3.50 0.42 -4.46
C ASP A 68 -3.03 -1.03 -4.65
N LEU A 69 -2.19 -1.52 -3.72
CA LEU A 69 -1.69 -2.90 -3.72
C LEU A 69 -2.76 -3.88 -3.22
N THR A 70 -3.66 -3.42 -2.36
CA THR A 70 -4.68 -4.27 -1.71
C THR A 70 -5.71 -4.80 -2.70
N ALA A 71 -6.07 -4.00 -3.70
CA ALA A 71 -6.94 -4.41 -4.80
C ALA A 71 -6.32 -5.52 -5.67
N VAL A 72 -4.98 -5.59 -5.71
CA VAL A 72 -4.24 -6.46 -6.61
C VAL A 72 -3.89 -7.80 -5.95
N SER A 73 -3.64 -7.82 -4.64
CA SER A 73 -3.20 -9.03 -3.94
C SER A 73 -4.25 -10.14 -3.84
N ILE A 74 -5.55 -9.81 -3.87
CA ILE A 74 -6.61 -10.82 -3.93
C ILE A 74 -6.48 -11.65 -5.21
N VAL A 75 -6.14 -11.03 -6.34
CA VAL A 75 -5.93 -11.71 -7.62
C VAL A 75 -4.70 -12.62 -7.55
N GLY A 76 -3.58 -12.11 -7.02
CA GLY A 76 -2.33 -12.87 -6.89
C GLY A 76 -2.43 -14.08 -5.96
N PHE A 77 -3.09 -13.96 -4.80
CA PHE A 77 -3.27 -15.08 -3.88
C PHE A 77 -4.13 -16.20 -4.48
N VAL A 78 -5.24 -15.84 -5.16
CA VAL A 78 -6.08 -16.83 -5.86
C VAL A 78 -5.29 -17.58 -6.94
N GLU A 79 -4.42 -16.87 -7.65
CA GLU A 79 -3.59 -17.46 -8.70
C GLU A 79 -2.50 -18.40 -8.13
N VAL A 80 -1.90 -18.05 -6.99
CA VAL A 80 -0.98 -18.94 -6.26
C VAL A 80 -1.71 -20.20 -5.78
N VAL A 81 -2.88 -20.07 -5.17
CA VAL A 81 -3.67 -21.23 -4.71
C VAL A 81 -4.06 -22.14 -5.89
N LYS A 82 -4.40 -21.58 -7.06
CA LYS A 82 -4.67 -22.37 -8.28
C LYS A 82 -3.45 -23.16 -8.77
N HIS A 83 -2.23 -22.72 -8.49
CA HIS A 83 -1.00 -23.44 -8.85
C HIS A 83 -0.57 -24.47 -7.79
N PHE A 84 -1.17 -24.45 -6.59
CA PHE A 84 -0.94 -25.44 -5.53
C PHE A 84 -2.06 -26.48 -5.39
N GLY A 85 -3.08 -26.45 -6.26
CA GLY A 85 -4.11 -27.48 -6.34
C GLY A 85 -3.61 -28.72 -7.09
N PHE A 86 -3.71 -29.88 -6.44
CA PHE A 86 -3.63 -31.20 -7.07
C PHE A 86 -4.69 -31.41 -8.14
#